data_AF-A0A3B3RSE4-F1
#
_entry.id   AF-A0A3B3RSE4-F1
#
_cell.length_a   1.000
_cell.length_b   1.000
_cell.length_c   1.000
_cell.angle_alpha   90.00
_cell.angle_beta   90.00
_cell.angle_gamma   90.00
#
_symmetry.space_group_name_H-M   'P 1'
#
loop_
_entity.id
_entity.type
_entity.pdbx_description
1 polymer ?
#
loop_
_entity_poly.entity_id
_entity_poly.type
_entity_poly.pdbx_seq_one_letter_code
_entity_poly.pdbx_strand_id
1 'polypeptide(L)'
;MADNENTSPPNQGAVQYMLNNKLETAMWLSRLFTVYCSVLFILPLLGLHEAANFYQRALLANALTSALRLHHRLPRFQLSRAFLAQALQEDSCHYLLYSLILVNSYPVTMSIFPVFLFSLLHATTYTKKVLDTMGPNSLAFVRSFLNKLTANQQNILKFIACNEIFLMPATVFMLFSGQGSLLLPFIYYRFLTLRYSSRRNPYCRTLFTELRILIEHFIMKPSCPAFLRRMCHSSIAFVSRLAPTGV
;
A
#
# COMPACT_ATOMS: atom_id res chain seq x y z
N MET A 1 33.23 6.27 -19.28
CA MET A 1 33.69 7.50 -18.62
C MET A 1 32.46 8.18 -18.03
N ALA A 2 32.28 8.05 -16.72
CA ALA A 2 31.51 8.90 -15.81
C ALA A 2 31.44 8.13 -14.48
N ASP A 3 32.43 8.40 -13.64
CA ASP A 3 32.47 7.99 -12.24
C ASP A 3 31.19 8.43 -11.53
N ASN A 4 30.44 7.48 -11.02
CA ASN A 4 29.40 7.76 -10.03
C ASN A 4 30.13 7.89 -8.69
N GLU A 5 30.71 9.07 -8.46
CA GLU A 5 31.25 9.45 -7.17
C GLU A 5 30.15 9.29 -6.12
N ASN A 6 30.40 8.36 -5.22
CA ASN A 6 29.69 8.15 -3.98
C ASN A 6 29.99 9.35 -3.08
N THR A 7 29.43 10.52 -3.41
CA THR A 7 29.56 11.74 -2.62
C THR A 7 28.70 11.57 -1.38
N SER A 8 29.34 11.12 -0.31
CA SER A 8 28.85 11.31 1.06
C SER A 8 28.33 12.74 1.16
N PRO A 9 27.06 12.98 1.53
CA PRO A 9 26.60 14.36 1.68
C PRO A 9 27.52 15.05 2.71
N PRO A 10 27.85 16.34 2.50
CA PRO A 10 28.58 17.11 3.51
C PRO A 10 27.86 16.96 4.85
N ASN A 11 28.61 17.05 5.94
CA ASN A 11 28.20 16.87 7.34
C ASN A 11 27.15 17.95 7.77
N GLN A 12 26.05 18.04 7.04
CA GLN A 12 24.90 18.88 7.27
C GLN A 12 24.10 18.18 8.35
N GLY A 13 23.99 18.81 9.53
CA GLY A 13 23.20 18.24 10.62
C GLY A 13 21.79 17.87 10.15
N ALA A 14 21.20 16.86 10.77
CA ALA A 14 19.89 16.32 10.38
C ALA A 14 18.80 17.37 10.12
N VAL A 15 18.77 18.43 10.94
CA VAL A 15 17.85 19.56 10.76
C VAL A 15 18.06 20.27 9.43
N GLN A 16 19.31 20.52 9.05
CA GLN A 16 19.65 21.17 7.79
C GLN A 16 19.30 20.28 6.60
N TYR A 17 19.55 18.97 6.69
CA TYR A 17 19.11 18.01 5.68
C TYR A 17 17.59 18.05 5.48
N MET A 18 16.82 18.07 6.57
CA MET A 18 15.35 18.13 6.53
C MET A 18 14.84 19.46 5.97
N LEU A 19 15.50 20.58 6.30
CA LEU A 19 15.17 21.91 5.78
C LEU A 19 15.46 22.05 4.28
N ASN A 20 16.50 21.38 3.79
CA ASN A 20 16.83 21.32 2.37
C ASN A 20 15.83 20.45 1.58
N ASN A 21 15.21 19.45 2.23
CA ASN A 21 14.30 18.48 1.61
C ASN A 21 12.85 18.65 2.09
N LYS A 22 12.33 19.88 2.12
CA LYS A 22 11.03 20.23 2.74
C LYS A 22 9.86 19.31 2.36
N LEU A 23 9.73 18.97 1.07
CA LEU A 23 8.63 18.15 0.57
C LEU A 23 8.75 16.67 0.98
N GLU A 24 9.95 16.11 0.94
CA GLU A 24 10.22 14.75 1.44
C GLU A 24 10.04 14.68 2.96
N THR A 25 10.46 15.71 3.69
CA THR A 25 10.22 15.87 5.14
C THR A 25 8.72 15.92 5.44
N ALA A 26 7.93 16.68 4.68
CA ALA A 26 6.49 16.76 4.85
C ALA A 26 5.80 15.40 4.62
N MET A 27 6.19 14.68 3.56
CA MET A 27 5.69 13.32 3.33
C MET A 27 6.12 12.35 4.44
N TRP A 28 7.33 12.49 4.97
CA TRP A 28 7.80 11.68 6.10
C TRP A 28 6.98 11.91 7.36
N LEU A 29 6.74 13.17 7.74
CA LEU A 29 5.89 13.53 8.88
C LEU A 29 4.46 13.00 8.71
N SER A 30 3.89 13.18 7.52
CA SER A 30 2.55 12.67 7.21
C SER A 30 2.48 11.14 7.32
N ARG A 31 3.52 10.41 6.90
CA ARG A 31 3.60 8.93 7.06
C ARG A 31 3.74 8.51 8.51
N LEU A 32 4.53 9.22 9.32
CA LEU A 32 4.62 8.95 10.76
C LEU A 32 3.27 9.14 11.45
N PHE A 33 2.55 10.20 11.07
CA PHE A 33 1.19 10.43 11.55
C PHE A 33 0.23 9.33 11.10
N THR A 34 0.31 8.88 9.84
CA THR A 34 -0.46 7.72 9.36
C THR A 34 -0.17 6.47 10.20
N VAL A 35 1.10 6.15 10.45
CA VAL A 35 1.53 5.02 11.28
C VAL A 35 0.94 5.12 12.68
N TYR A 36 1.04 6.29 13.31
CA TYR A 36 0.48 6.56 14.63
C TYR A 36 -1.04 6.32 14.67
N CYS A 37 -1.79 6.91 13.74
CA CYS A 37 -3.24 6.71 13.67
C CYS A 37 -3.62 5.25 13.37
N SER A 38 -2.89 4.58 12.48
CA SER A 38 -3.13 3.16 12.19
C SER A 38 -2.94 2.27 13.43
N VAL A 39 -1.90 2.53 14.23
CA VAL A 39 -1.65 1.77 15.47
C VAL A 39 -2.79 1.98 16.47
N LEU A 40 -3.25 3.22 16.67
CA LEU A 40 -4.35 3.52 17.60
C LEU A 40 -5.70 2.98 17.14
N PHE A 41 -5.89 2.80 15.83
CA PHE A 41 -7.07 2.10 15.31
C PHE A 41 -6.99 0.58 15.50
N ILE A 42 -5.84 -0.03 15.20
CA ILE A 42 -5.64 -1.49 15.32
C ILE A 42 -5.66 -1.93 16.79
N LEU A 43 -5.07 -1.12 17.68
CA LEU A 43 -5.05 -1.33 19.12
C LEU A 43 -5.88 -0.22 19.79
N PRO A 44 -7.20 -0.41 19.95
CA PRO A 44 -8.11 0.63 20.45
C PRO A 44 -7.98 0.82 21.97
N LEU A 45 -6.78 1.21 22.44
CA LEU A 45 -6.48 1.49 23.85
C LEU A 45 -7.32 2.65 24.41
N LEU A 46 -7.81 3.52 23.54
CA LEU A 46 -8.61 4.71 23.85
C LEU A 46 -10.13 4.49 23.67
N GLY A 47 -10.56 3.27 23.35
CA GLY A 47 -11.96 2.90 23.13
C GLY A 47 -12.35 2.79 21.65
N LEU A 48 -13.44 2.07 21.39
CA LEU A 48 -13.90 1.72 20.02
C LEU A 48 -14.41 2.93 19.22
N HIS A 49 -15.01 3.92 19.88
CA HIS A 49 -15.49 5.12 19.22
C HIS A 49 -14.33 5.96 18.66
N GLU A 50 -13.29 6.17 19.47
CA GLU A 50 -12.09 6.89 19.05
C GLU A 50 -11.30 6.14 17.97
N ALA A 51 -11.34 4.80 17.98
CA ALA A 51 -10.72 4.01 16.92
C ALA A 51 -11.26 4.38 15.53
N ALA A 52 -12.58 4.61 15.39
CA ALA A 52 -13.17 5.04 14.11
C ALA A 52 -12.65 6.42 13.65
N ASN A 53 -12.40 7.35 14.58
CA ASN A 53 -11.77 8.63 14.27
C ASN A 53 -10.33 8.44 13.77
N PHE A 54 -9.56 7.55 14.41
CA PHE A 54 -8.20 7.24 13.98
C PHE A 54 -8.14 6.52 12.63
N TYR A 55 -9.12 5.69 12.31
CA TYR A 55 -9.28 5.10 10.97
C TYR A 55 -9.37 6.17 9.88
N GLN A 56 -10.29 7.13 10.04
CA GLN A 56 -10.45 8.21 9.07
C GLN A 56 -9.20 9.09 8.96
N ARG A 57 -8.59 9.43 10.10
CA ARG A 57 -7.35 10.22 10.13
C ARG A 57 -6.19 9.51 9.44
N ALA A 58 -6.03 8.20 9.63
CA ALA A 58 -5.01 7.42 8.93
C ALA A 58 -5.21 7.44 7.41
N LEU A 59 -6.46 7.27 6.94
CA LEU A 59 -6.77 7.32 5.52
C LEU A 59 -6.55 8.72 4.93
N LEU A 60 -6.99 9.77 5.60
CA LEU A 60 -6.77 11.16 5.15
C LEU A 60 -5.28 11.53 5.13
N ALA A 61 -4.50 11.10 6.13
CA ALA A 61 -3.06 11.30 6.15
C ALA A 61 -2.36 10.55 5.00
N ASN A 62 -2.80 9.33 4.69
CA ASN A 62 -2.31 8.60 3.54
C ASN A 62 -2.72 9.23 2.20
N ALA A 63 -3.94 9.75 2.10
CA ALA A 63 -4.41 10.51 0.94
C ALA A 63 -3.53 11.75 0.72
N LEU A 64 -3.23 12.50 1.78
CA LEU A 64 -2.33 13.65 1.74
C LEU A 64 -0.92 13.26 1.27
N THR A 65 -0.32 12.24 1.88
CA THR A 65 1.00 11.72 1.46
C THR A 65 0.99 11.32 -0.02
N SER A 66 -0.07 10.65 -0.46
CA SER A 66 -0.24 10.17 -1.83
C SER A 66 -0.39 11.32 -2.82
N ALA A 67 -1.17 12.36 -2.47
CA ALA A 67 -1.33 13.56 -3.27
C ALA A 67 -0.02 14.37 -3.39
N LEU A 68 0.72 14.55 -2.28
CA LEU A 68 2.03 15.20 -2.29
C LEU A 68 3.03 14.43 -3.17
N ARG A 69 3.04 13.10 -3.07
CA ARG A 69 3.91 12.25 -3.90
C ARG A 69 3.53 12.35 -5.37
N LEU A 70 2.24 12.43 -5.70
CA LEU A 70 1.77 12.58 -7.07
C LEU A 70 2.16 13.95 -7.65
N HIS A 71 2.01 15.01 -6.86
CA HIS A 71 2.45 16.36 -7.23
C HIS A 71 3.96 16.44 -7.48
N HIS A 72 4.76 15.74 -6.67
CA HIS A 72 6.21 15.69 -6.86
C HIS A 72 6.65 14.86 -8.07
N ARG A 73 5.89 13.81 -8.43
CA ARG A 73 6.26 12.85 -9.49
C ARG A 73 5.78 13.24 -10.88
N LEU A 74 4.65 13.94 -10.97
CA LEU A 74 4.09 14.35 -12.25
C LEU A 74 4.63 15.73 -12.66
N PRO A 75 4.80 15.99 -13.96
CA PRO A 75 5.09 17.33 -14.46
C PRO A 75 3.94 18.28 -14.11
N ARG A 76 4.13 19.59 -14.37
CA ARG A 76 3.11 20.64 -14.14
C ARG A 76 1.72 20.14 -14.55
N PHE A 77 0.74 20.35 -13.68
CA PHE A 77 -0.62 19.87 -13.87
C PHE A 77 -1.16 20.32 -15.24
N GLN A 78 -1.56 19.34 -16.05
CA GLN A 78 -2.20 19.55 -17.33
C GLN A 78 -3.42 18.64 -17.38
N LEU A 79 -4.60 19.20 -17.58
CA LEU A 79 -5.81 18.40 -17.73
C LEU A 79 -5.85 17.79 -19.14
N SER A 80 -5.10 16.72 -19.35
CA SER A 80 -5.03 15.98 -20.60
C SER A 80 -5.21 14.48 -20.37
N ARG A 81 -5.70 13.77 -21.40
CA ARG A 81 -5.82 12.30 -21.36
C ARG A 81 -4.46 11.63 -21.09
N ALA A 82 -3.39 12.20 -21.62
CA ALA A 82 -2.03 11.71 -21.41
C ALA A 82 -1.60 11.87 -19.95
N PHE A 83 -1.84 13.04 -19.34
CA PHE A 83 -1.55 13.29 -17.93
C PHE A 83 -2.34 12.36 -17.02
N LEU A 84 -3.64 12.16 -17.27
CA LEU A 84 -4.47 11.25 -16.49
C LEU A 84 -4.00 9.80 -16.62
N ALA A 85 -3.65 9.36 -17.84
CA ALA A 85 -3.11 8.02 -18.07
C ALA A 85 -1.79 7.81 -17.32
N GLN A 86 -0.91 8.83 -17.27
CA GLN A 86 0.33 8.79 -16.51
C GLN A 86 0.06 8.76 -15.00
N ALA A 87 -0.86 9.61 -14.51
CA ALA A 87 -1.25 9.65 -13.10
C ALA A 87 -1.82 8.29 -12.65
N LEU A 88 -2.69 7.67 -13.44
CA LEU A 88 -3.27 6.35 -13.16
C LEU A 88 -2.26 5.20 -13.22
N GLN A 89 -1.03 5.41 -13.71
CA GLN A 89 0.05 4.42 -13.61
C GLN A 89 0.85 4.56 -12.31
N GLU A 90 0.71 5.67 -11.58
CA GLU A 90 1.37 5.90 -10.31
C GLU A 90 0.67 5.15 -9.17
N ASP A 91 1.42 4.35 -8.40
CA ASP A 91 0.91 3.69 -7.19
C ASP A 91 0.32 4.72 -6.20
N SER A 92 0.87 5.93 -6.15
CA SER A 92 0.35 7.02 -5.30
C SER A 92 -1.06 7.42 -5.70
N CYS A 93 -1.39 7.42 -6.99
CA CYS A 93 -2.76 7.70 -7.43
C CYS A 93 -3.71 6.60 -6.99
N HIS A 94 -3.28 5.33 -7.06
CA HIS A 94 -4.09 4.20 -6.59
C HIS A 94 -4.39 4.33 -5.10
N TYR A 95 -3.39 4.65 -4.28
CA TYR A 95 -3.54 4.83 -2.83
C TYR A 95 -4.32 6.09 -2.44
N LEU A 96 -4.27 7.14 -3.25
CA LEU A 96 -5.14 8.30 -3.11
C LEU A 96 -6.61 7.88 -3.28
N LEU A 97 -6.93 7.21 -4.40
CA LEU A 97 -8.28 6.71 -4.67
C LEU A 97 -8.75 5.74 -3.58
N TYR A 98 -7.89 4.78 -3.20
CA TYR A 98 -8.13 3.84 -2.10
C TYR A 98 -8.59 4.54 -0.82
N SER A 99 -7.86 5.59 -0.43
CA SER A 99 -8.14 6.33 0.81
C SER A 99 -9.46 7.10 0.72
N LEU A 100 -9.74 7.72 -0.43
CA LEU A 100 -10.99 8.48 -0.66
C LEU A 100 -12.23 7.58 -0.71
N ILE A 101 -12.10 6.35 -1.20
CA ILE A 101 -13.20 5.37 -1.21
C ILE A 101 -13.52 4.92 0.21
N LEU A 102 -12.48 4.62 0.99
CA LEU A 102 -12.61 3.97 2.29
C LEU A 102 -12.88 4.93 3.44
N VAL A 103 -12.57 6.22 3.30
CA VAL A 103 -12.79 7.22 4.38
C VAL A 103 -14.27 7.39 4.73
N ASN A 104 -15.15 7.25 3.74
CA ASN A 104 -16.60 7.35 3.90
C ASN A 104 -17.28 5.99 4.10
N SER A 105 -16.49 4.90 4.12
CA SER A 105 -17.01 3.55 4.29
C SER A 105 -16.94 3.13 5.77
N TYR A 106 -17.70 2.10 6.14
CA TYR A 106 -17.59 1.50 7.47
C TYR A 106 -16.13 1.07 7.76
N PRO A 107 -15.60 1.28 8.98
CA PRO A 107 -14.21 0.96 9.29
C PRO A 107 -13.92 -0.53 9.12
N VAL A 108 -12.90 -0.87 8.33
CA VAL A 108 -12.45 -2.25 8.11
C VAL A 108 -11.00 -2.38 8.53
N THR A 109 -10.71 -3.21 9.52
CA THR A 109 -9.32 -3.40 10.00
C THR A 109 -8.38 -3.86 8.90
N MET A 110 -8.85 -4.77 8.04
CA MET A 110 -8.08 -5.26 6.89
C MET A 110 -7.62 -4.13 5.97
N SER A 111 -8.43 -3.08 5.77
CA SER A 111 -8.09 -2.00 4.83
C SER A 111 -7.02 -1.03 5.33
N ILE A 112 -6.72 -1.03 6.63
CA ILE A 112 -5.65 -0.19 7.18
C ILE A 112 -4.26 -0.81 7.01
N PHE A 113 -4.14 -2.13 6.92
CA PHE A 113 -2.83 -2.78 6.80
C PHE A 113 -1.99 -2.29 5.60
N PRO A 114 -2.53 -2.18 4.37
CA PRO A 114 -1.78 -1.64 3.24
C PRO A 114 -1.27 -0.23 3.51
N VAL A 115 -2.13 0.63 4.04
CA VAL A 115 -1.84 2.05 4.34
C VAL A 115 -0.76 2.17 5.42
N PHE A 116 -0.89 1.39 6.50
CA PHE A 116 0.06 1.31 7.59
C PHE A 116 1.43 0.83 7.11
N LEU A 117 1.49 -0.30 6.41
CA LEU A 117 2.74 -0.94 6.03
C LEU A 117 3.49 -0.16 4.95
N PHE A 118 2.79 0.43 3.96
CA PHE A 118 3.43 1.34 3.01
C PHE A 118 3.99 2.58 3.70
N SER A 119 3.21 3.17 4.62
CA SER A 119 3.68 4.33 5.39
C SER A 119 4.89 3.98 6.26
N LEU A 120 4.88 2.81 6.91
CA LEU A 120 5.97 2.32 7.74
C LEU A 120 7.25 2.07 6.94
N LEU A 121 7.15 1.41 5.79
CA LEU A 121 8.30 1.15 4.90
C LEU A 121 8.92 2.47 4.41
N HIS A 122 8.10 3.39 3.93
CA HIS A 122 8.58 4.67 3.42
C HIS A 122 9.10 5.59 4.53
N ALA A 123 8.47 5.58 5.71
CA ALA A 123 8.96 6.30 6.88
C ALA A 123 10.33 5.74 7.29
N THR A 124 10.47 4.41 7.33
CA THR A 124 11.73 3.73 7.65
C THR A 124 12.86 4.16 6.72
N THR A 125 12.62 4.17 5.41
CA THR A 125 13.63 4.58 4.42
C THR A 125 14.10 6.03 4.62
N TYR A 126 13.18 6.95 4.91
CA TYR A 126 13.56 8.35 5.16
C TYR A 126 14.24 8.52 6.52
N THR A 127 13.75 7.87 7.57
CA THR A 127 14.39 7.89 8.90
C THR A 127 15.82 7.38 8.84
N LYS A 128 16.13 6.35 8.05
CA LYS A 128 17.52 5.91 7.83
C LYS A 128 18.40 7.01 7.25
N LYS A 129 17.95 7.70 6.19
CA LYS A 129 18.69 8.83 5.59
C LYS A 129 18.97 9.92 6.62
N VAL A 130 18.00 10.24 7.47
CA VAL A 130 18.18 11.22 8.55
C VAL A 130 19.20 10.72 9.57
N LEU A 131 19.11 9.47 10.01
CA LEU A 131 20.08 8.89 10.95
C LEU A 131 21.51 8.87 10.37
N ASP A 132 21.65 8.64 9.07
CA ASP A 132 22.96 8.65 8.39
C ASP A 132 23.62 10.03 8.43
N THR A 133 22.85 11.12 8.44
CA THR A 133 23.39 12.49 8.66
C THR A 133 23.81 12.76 10.10
N MET A 134 23.32 11.98 11.08
CA MET A 134 23.70 12.10 12.49
C MET A 134 24.94 11.26 12.86
N GLY A 135 25.46 10.48 11.90
CA GLY A 135 26.59 9.59 12.10
C GLY A 135 26.21 8.12 12.39
N PRO A 136 27.17 7.19 12.24
CA PRO A 136 26.93 5.75 12.19
C PRO A 136 26.47 5.13 13.52
N ASN A 137 26.83 5.72 14.67
CA ASN A 137 26.49 5.20 16.00
C ASN A 137 25.21 5.81 16.60
N SER A 138 24.52 6.69 15.87
CA SER A 138 23.27 7.27 16.34
C SER A 138 22.17 6.20 16.46
N LEU A 139 21.54 6.11 17.64
CA LEU A 139 20.36 5.28 17.91
C LEU A 139 20.46 3.83 17.39
N ALA A 140 21.49 3.10 17.82
CA ALA A 140 21.78 1.74 17.35
C ALA A 140 20.57 0.78 17.41
N PHE A 141 19.73 0.89 18.44
CA PHE A 141 18.49 0.12 18.56
C PHE A 141 17.51 0.43 17.42
N VAL A 142 17.27 1.72 17.15
CA VAL A 142 16.39 2.16 16.06
C VAL A 142 16.96 1.70 14.72
N ARG A 143 18.27 1.86 14.47
CA ARG A 143 18.92 1.36 13.25
C ARG A 143 18.71 -0.13 13.05
N SER A 144 18.87 -0.94 14.10
CA SER A 144 18.64 -2.39 14.04
C SER A 144 17.21 -2.73 13.64
N PHE A 145 16.22 -2.07 14.25
CA PHE A 145 14.80 -2.25 13.89
C PHE A 145 14.52 -1.85 12.44
N LEU A 146 14.99 -0.69 12.01
CA LEU A 146 14.84 -0.21 10.63
C LEU A 146 15.53 -1.14 9.63
N ASN A 147 16.67 -1.74 9.98
CA ASN A 147 17.37 -2.72 9.16
C ASN A 147 16.57 -4.01 9.01
N LYS A 148 15.99 -4.53 10.10
CA LYS A 148 15.09 -5.70 10.03
C LYS A 148 13.85 -5.45 9.18
N LEU A 149 13.26 -4.26 9.26
CA LEU A 149 12.11 -3.89 8.42
C LEU A 149 12.48 -3.84 6.93
N THR A 150 13.61 -3.21 6.59
CA THR A 150 14.08 -3.16 5.19
C THR A 150 14.49 -4.54 4.68
N ALA A 151 15.11 -5.38 5.50
CA ALA A 151 15.45 -6.75 5.12
C ALA A 151 14.20 -7.58 4.77
N ASN A 152 13.09 -7.34 5.47
CA ASN A 152 11.81 -8.01 5.22
C ASN A 152 10.89 -7.25 4.23
N GLN A 153 11.40 -6.25 3.51
CA GLN A 153 10.57 -5.41 2.63
C GLN A 153 9.77 -6.22 1.61
N GLN A 154 10.37 -7.23 0.98
CA GLN A 154 9.67 -8.07 -0.01
C GLN A 154 8.50 -8.85 0.62
N ASN A 155 8.71 -9.43 1.80
CA ASN A 155 7.66 -10.15 2.54
C ASN A 155 6.52 -9.21 2.94
N ILE A 156 6.86 -7.99 3.38
CA ILE A 156 5.87 -6.97 3.72
C ILE A 156 5.06 -6.58 2.48
N LEU A 157 5.70 -6.34 1.34
CA LEU A 157 5.02 -6.00 0.09
C LEU A 157 4.11 -7.13 -0.42
N LYS A 158 4.54 -8.40 -0.30
CA LYS A 158 3.67 -9.56 -0.56
C LYS A 158 2.49 -9.59 0.40
N PHE A 159 2.69 -9.35 1.69
CA PHE A 159 1.60 -9.30 2.65
C PHE A 159 0.59 -8.19 2.33
N ILE A 160 1.06 -7.00 1.92
CA ILE A 160 0.18 -5.91 1.48
C ILE A 160 -0.64 -6.34 0.26
N ALA A 161 0.00 -6.87 -0.78
CA ALA A 161 -0.69 -7.31 -1.98
C ALA A 161 -1.68 -8.44 -1.70
N CYS A 162 -1.36 -9.36 -0.80
CA CYS A 162 -2.28 -10.39 -0.31
C CYS A 162 -3.53 -9.75 0.36
N ASN A 163 -3.31 -8.78 1.25
CA ASN A 163 -4.40 -8.05 1.89
C ASN A 163 -5.27 -7.29 0.87
N GLU A 164 -4.66 -6.62 -0.13
CA GLU A 164 -5.40 -5.97 -1.22
C GLU A 164 -6.30 -6.97 -1.98
N ILE A 165 -5.80 -8.16 -2.28
CA ILE A 165 -6.56 -9.20 -3.00
C ILE A 165 -7.73 -9.70 -2.15
N PHE A 166 -7.50 -10.03 -0.88
CA PHE A 166 -8.55 -10.56 0.01
C PHE A 166 -9.56 -9.50 0.47
N LEU A 167 -9.23 -8.22 0.38
CA LEU A 167 -10.20 -7.16 0.67
C LEU A 167 -11.33 -7.13 -0.37
N MET A 168 -11.09 -7.56 -1.62
CA MET A 168 -12.15 -7.60 -2.65
C MET A 168 -13.35 -8.47 -2.25
N PRO A 169 -13.21 -9.79 -1.93
CA PRO A 169 -14.35 -10.57 -1.46
C PRO A 169 -14.93 -10.03 -0.15
N ALA A 170 -14.12 -9.47 0.74
CA ALA A 170 -14.62 -8.83 1.96
C ALA A 170 -15.58 -7.66 1.66
N THR A 171 -15.27 -6.80 0.67
CA THR A 171 -16.17 -5.70 0.27
C THR A 171 -17.51 -6.20 -0.28
N VAL A 172 -17.52 -7.37 -0.94
CA VAL A 172 -18.75 -8.01 -1.42
C VAL A 172 -19.58 -8.54 -0.23
N PHE A 173 -18.95 -9.18 0.76
CA PHE A 173 -19.66 -9.61 1.97
C PHE A 173 -20.21 -8.45 2.79
N MET A 174 -19.48 -7.33 2.87
CA MET A 174 -19.95 -6.12 3.54
C MET A 174 -21.19 -5.52 2.85
N LEU A 175 -21.24 -5.57 1.51
CA LEU A 175 -22.42 -5.14 0.77
C LEU A 175 -23.64 -5.99 1.16
N PHE A 176 -23.52 -7.32 1.17
CA PHE A 176 -24.62 -8.20 1.56
C PHE A 176 -25.00 -8.09 3.04
N SER A 177 -24.07 -7.67 3.90
CA SER A 177 -24.31 -7.45 5.33
C SER A 177 -24.89 -6.06 5.64
N GLY A 178 -25.10 -5.20 4.63
CA GLY A 178 -25.59 -3.83 4.81
C GLY A 178 -24.57 -2.85 5.41
N GLN A 179 -23.31 -3.27 5.56
CA GLN A 179 -22.23 -2.46 6.15
C GLN A 179 -21.40 -1.69 5.11
N GLY A 180 -21.66 -1.91 3.82
CA GLY A 180 -20.97 -1.23 2.71
C GLY A 180 -21.94 -0.50 1.78
N SER A 181 -21.45 0.59 1.17
CA SER A 181 -22.16 1.20 0.04
C SER A 181 -22.22 0.23 -1.15
N LEU A 182 -23.30 0.30 -1.93
CA LEU A 182 -23.47 -0.47 -3.17
C LEU A 182 -22.28 -0.30 -4.12
N LEU A 183 -21.70 0.90 -4.15
CA LEU A 183 -20.60 1.23 -5.07
C LEU A 183 -19.23 0.73 -4.58
N LEU A 184 -19.07 0.41 -3.30
CA LEU A 184 -17.78 0.03 -2.71
C LEU A 184 -17.08 -1.13 -3.47
N PRO A 185 -17.72 -2.30 -3.69
CA PRO A 185 -17.04 -3.40 -4.40
C PRO A 185 -16.69 -3.05 -5.86
N PHE A 186 -17.50 -2.23 -6.54
CA PHE A 186 -17.23 -1.84 -7.92
C PHE A 186 -16.03 -0.90 -8.03
N ILE A 187 -15.95 0.10 -7.14
CA ILE A 187 -14.82 1.02 -7.15
C ILE A 187 -13.56 0.32 -6.64
N TYR A 188 -13.69 -0.57 -5.63
CA TYR A 188 -12.58 -1.38 -5.14
C TYR A 188 -12.03 -2.32 -6.23
N TYR A 189 -12.90 -2.94 -7.02
CA TYR A 189 -12.50 -3.72 -8.18
C TYR A 189 -11.64 -2.90 -9.15
N ARG A 190 -12.03 -1.65 -9.45
CA ARG A 190 -11.22 -0.76 -10.30
C ARG A 190 -9.86 -0.45 -9.69
N PHE A 191 -9.79 -0.20 -8.38
CA PHE A 191 -8.52 -0.06 -7.67
C PHE A 191 -7.66 -1.32 -7.86
N LEU A 192 -8.22 -2.52 -7.65
CA LEU A 192 -7.47 -3.77 -7.76
C LEU A 192 -7.01 -4.04 -9.20
N THR A 193 -7.81 -3.70 -10.21
CA THR A 193 -7.39 -3.76 -11.62
C THR A 193 -6.20 -2.84 -11.89
N LEU A 194 -6.22 -1.61 -11.37
CA LEU A 194 -5.11 -0.66 -11.51
C LEU A 194 -3.83 -1.18 -10.83
N ARG A 195 -3.98 -1.78 -9.65
CA ARG A 195 -2.86 -2.42 -8.91
C ARG A 195 -2.28 -3.61 -9.67
N TYR A 196 -3.13 -4.46 -10.23
CA TYR A 196 -2.72 -5.60 -11.05
C TYR A 196 -1.91 -5.16 -12.29
N SER A 197 -2.36 -4.08 -12.94
CA SER A 197 -1.71 -3.50 -14.12
C SER A 197 -0.50 -2.61 -13.80
N SER A 198 -0.21 -2.35 -12.52
CA SER A 198 0.94 -1.52 -12.13
C SER A 198 2.24 -2.19 -12.59
N ARG A 199 3.08 -1.41 -13.30
CA ARG A 199 4.42 -1.85 -13.72
C ARG A 199 5.45 -1.67 -12.62
N ARG A 200 5.23 -0.72 -11.69
CA ARG A 200 6.19 -0.42 -10.61
C ARG A 200 6.09 -1.40 -9.44
N ASN A 201 4.89 -1.92 -9.18
CA ASN A 201 4.65 -2.89 -8.12
C ASN A 201 4.08 -4.19 -8.71
N PRO A 202 4.95 -5.20 -8.98
CA PRO A 202 4.50 -6.45 -9.58
C PRO A 202 3.85 -7.41 -8.57
N TYR A 203 3.93 -7.15 -7.25
CA TYR A 203 3.58 -8.13 -6.22
C TYR A 203 2.11 -8.56 -6.26
N CYS A 204 1.19 -7.66 -6.63
CA CYS A 204 -0.22 -8.00 -6.80
C CYS A 204 -0.41 -9.04 -7.92
N ARG A 205 0.16 -8.79 -9.10
CA ARG A 205 0.14 -9.73 -10.23
C ARG A 205 0.83 -11.05 -9.90
N THR A 206 2.01 -10.99 -9.27
CA THR A 206 2.75 -12.19 -8.84
C THR A 206 1.92 -13.04 -7.88
N LEU A 207 1.25 -12.44 -6.90
CA LEU A 207 0.43 -13.19 -5.95
C LEU A 207 -0.84 -13.78 -6.57
N PHE A 208 -1.49 -13.09 -7.52
CA PHE A 208 -2.58 -13.70 -8.26
C PHE A 208 -2.13 -14.97 -9.00
N THR A 209 -0.95 -14.93 -9.62
CA THR A 209 -0.34 -16.10 -10.27
C THR A 209 0.03 -17.19 -9.26
N GLU A 210 0.70 -16.85 -8.16
CA GLU A 210 1.06 -17.80 -7.09
C GLU A 210 -0.20 -18.47 -6.50
N LEU A 211 -1.25 -17.70 -6.19
CA LEU A 211 -2.52 -18.21 -5.67
C LEU A 211 -3.20 -19.15 -6.66
N ARG A 212 -3.21 -18.80 -7.96
CA ARG A 212 -3.76 -19.67 -9.00
C ARG A 212 -3.02 -21.01 -9.04
N ILE A 213 -1.69 -20.99 -9.10
CA ILE A 213 -0.86 -22.21 -9.14
C ILE A 213 -1.09 -23.06 -7.89
N LEU A 214 -1.18 -22.44 -6.70
CA LEU A 214 -1.44 -23.15 -5.45
C LEU A 214 -2.80 -23.85 -5.45
N ILE A 215 -3.85 -23.17 -5.94
CA ILE A 215 -5.19 -23.76 -6.05
C ILE A 215 -5.19 -24.89 -7.09
N GLU A 216 -4.56 -24.70 -8.25
CA GLU A 216 -4.43 -25.72 -9.29
C GLU A 216 -3.68 -26.97 -8.77
N HIS A 217 -2.58 -26.77 -8.04
CA HIS A 217 -1.85 -27.88 -7.41
C HIS A 217 -2.68 -28.59 -6.33
N PHE A 218 -3.47 -27.84 -5.54
CA PHE A 218 -4.33 -28.42 -4.51
C PHE A 218 -5.42 -29.33 -5.11
N ILE A 219 -6.06 -28.92 -6.21
CA ILE A 219 -7.14 -29.68 -6.84
C ILE A 219 -6.67 -30.85 -7.71
N MET A 220 -5.39 -30.87 -8.10
CA MET A 220 -4.73 -32.00 -8.77
C MET A 220 -4.53 -33.20 -7.83
N LYS A 221 -4.60 -33.02 -6.51
CA LYS A 221 -4.44 -34.14 -5.57
C LYS A 221 -5.58 -35.16 -5.73
N PRO A 222 -5.28 -36.47 -5.73
CA PRO A 222 -6.29 -37.51 -5.93
C PRO A 222 -7.34 -37.53 -4.81
N SER A 223 -6.98 -37.10 -3.60
CA SER A 223 -7.87 -37.01 -2.44
C SER A 223 -8.86 -35.84 -2.48
N CYS A 224 -8.80 -34.96 -3.49
CA CYS A 224 -9.69 -33.80 -3.58
C CYS A 224 -11.10 -34.20 -4.09
N PRO A 225 -12.17 -33.97 -3.33
CA PRO A 225 -13.55 -34.23 -3.75
C PRO A 225 -13.89 -33.54 -5.07
N ALA A 226 -14.63 -34.24 -5.94
CA ALA A 226 -14.99 -33.72 -7.26
C ALA A 226 -15.74 -32.38 -7.21
N PHE A 227 -16.56 -32.17 -6.17
CA PHE A 227 -17.25 -30.90 -5.94
C PHE A 227 -16.28 -29.73 -5.73
N LEU A 228 -15.29 -29.88 -4.84
CA LEU A 228 -14.29 -28.84 -4.58
C LEU A 228 -13.45 -28.53 -5.82
N ARG A 229 -13.05 -29.58 -6.56
CA ARG A 229 -12.35 -29.42 -7.84
C ARG A 229 -13.14 -28.55 -8.82
N ARG A 230 -14.44 -28.83 -9.00
CA ARG A 230 -15.34 -28.05 -9.87
C ARG A 230 -15.43 -26.60 -9.40
N MET A 231 -15.69 -26.37 -8.12
CA MET A 231 -15.78 -25.01 -7.55
C MET A 231 -14.50 -24.21 -7.81
N CYS A 232 -13.32 -24.77 -7.50
CA CYS A 232 -12.05 -24.09 -7.68
C CYS A 232 -11.77 -23.75 -9.15
N HIS A 233 -12.03 -24.67 -10.09
CA HIS A 233 -11.89 -24.37 -11.52
C HIS A 233 -12.83 -23.25 -11.96
N SER A 234 -14.09 -23.26 -11.52
CA SER A 234 -15.04 -22.18 -11.81
C SER A 234 -14.59 -20.84 -11.23
N SER A 235 -14.07 -20.82 -10.00
CA SER A 235 -13.51 -19.62 -9.37
C SER A 235 -12.29 -19.09 -10.12
N ILE A 236 -11.34 -19.95 -10.50
CA ILE A 236 -10.17 -19.56 -11.29
C ILE A 236 -10.62 -18.95 -12.62
N ALA A 237 -11.56 -19.61 -13.33
CA ALA A 237 -12.09 -19.11 -14.60
C ALA A 237 -12.83 -17.78 -14.45
N PHE A 238 -13.59 -17.60 -13.36
CA PHE A 238 -14.25 -16.33 -13.06
C PHE A 238 -13.27 -15.20 -12.80
N VAL A 239 -12.31 -15.38 -11.89
CA VAL A 239 -11.30 -14.37 -11.56
C VAL A 239 -10.42 -14.06 -12.79
N SER A 240 -10.04 -15.08 -13.56
CA SER A 240 -9.23 -14.88 -14.77
C SER A 240 -9.96 -14.06 -15.85
N ARG A 241 -11.30 -14.16 -15.94
CA ARG A 241 -12.10 -13.32 -16.85
C ARG A 241 -12.18 -11.86 -16.40
N LEU A 242 -12.00 -11.59 -15.10
CA LEU A 242 -11.95 -10.24 -14.55
C LEU A 242 -10.56 -9.60 -14.67
N ALA A 243 -9.53 -10.37 -15.04
CA ALA A 243 -8.20 -9.81 -15.25
C ALA A 243 -8.21 -8.90 -16.49
N PRO A 244 -7.52 -7.74 -16.44
CA PRO A 244 -7.43 -6.84 -17.59
C PRO A 244 -6.69 -7.51 -18.76
N THR A 245 -7.29 -7.47 -19.94
CA THR A 245 -6.71 -8.00 -21.18
C THR A 245 -5.63 -7.03 -21.69
N GLY A 246 -4.35 -7.40 -21.61
CA GLY A 246 -3.25 -6.62 -22.19
C GLY A 246 -2.10 -6.27 -21.25
N VAL A 247 -1.86 -7.06 -20.19
CA VAL A 247 -0.63 -6.99 -19.38
C VAL A 247 0.36 -8.04 -19.87
#